data_AF-A0A7G8UFE0-F1
#
_entry.id   AF-A0A7G8UFE0-F1
#
_cell.length_a   1.000
_cell.length_b   1.000
_cell.length_c   1.000
_cell.angle_alpha   90.00
_cell.angle_beta   90.00
_cell.angle_gamma   90.00
#
_symmetry.space_group_name_H-M   'P 1'
#
loop_
_entity.id
_entity.type
_entity.pdbx_description
1 polymer ?
#
loop_
_entity_poly.entity_id
_entity_poly.type
_entity_poly.pdbx_seq_one_letter_code
_entity_poly.pdbx_strand_id
1 'polypeptide(L)'
;MIQEDVEAGLIRSYVAQTHLIIAIQRSQADMNSTRTTLSGVLLRCLDYFALTAREEMNVIKRDLYRQRIRIEDAVAARTSGLFEYRCRDRVDTVELRRDEIQAEVSARMARYMQAVSASFRGKQRA
;
A
#
# COMPACT_ATOMS: atom_id res chain seq x y z
N MET A 1 9.45 17.98 -17.30
CA MET A 1 8.71 16.90 -17.98
C MET A 1 9.06 15.49 -17.52
N ILE A 2 10.22 14.88 -17.82
CA ILE A 2 10.47 13.48 -17.38
C ILE A 2 10.56 13.32 -15.85
N GLN A 3 11.07 14.33 -15.15
CA GLN A 3 11.31 14.25 -13.71
C GLN A 3 10.03 14.40 -12.87
N GLU A 4 9.04 15.18 -13.34
CA GLU A 4 7.76 15.38 -12.65
C GLU A 4 6.91 14.10 -12.63
N ASP A 5 6.93 13.31 -13.71
CA ASP A 5 6.18 12.05 -13.79
C ASP A 5 6.73 10.97 -12.84
N VAL A 6 8.05 10.90 -12.68
CA VAL A 6 8.70 9.93 -11.79
C VAL A 6 8.39 10.26 -10.32
N GLU A 7 8.38 11.54 -9.97
CA GLU A 7 8.11 12.01 -8.62
C GLU A 7 6.64 11.82 -8.23
N ALA A 8 5.71 12.15 -9.13
CA ALA A 8 4.28 11.88 -8.94
C ALA A 8 4.02 10.37 -8.77
N GLY A 9 4.73 9.53 -9.54
CA GLY A 9 4.68 8.07 -9.41
C GLY A 9 5.17 7.56 -8.05
N LEU A 10 6.23 8.16 -7.49
CA LEU A 10 6.75 7.82 -6.16
C LEU A 10 5.76 8.20 -5.05
N ILE A 11 5.19 9.40 -5.12
CA ILE A 11 4.20 9.89 -4.15
C ILE A 11 2.96 9.01 -4.18
N ARG A 12 2.44 8.71 -5.37
CA ARG A 12 1.31 7.78 -5.55
C ARG A 12 1.62 6.40 -4.96
N SER A 13 2.81 5.88 -5.20
CA SER A 13 3.25 4.58 -4.67
C SER A 13 3.32 4.57 -3.16
N TYR A 14 3.82 5.65 -2.54
CA TYR A 14 3.88 5.80 -1.10
C TYR A 14 2.49 5.85 -0.47
N VAL A 15 1.60 6.65 -1.05
CA VAL A 15 0.22 6.80 -0.58
C VAL A 15 -0.51 5.48 -0.68
N ALA A 16 -0.49 4.82 -1.84
CA ALA A 16 -1.13 3.52 -2.03
C ALA A 16 -0.59 2.48 -1.05
N GLN A 17 0.72 2.45 -0.81
CA GLN A 17 1.32 1.53 0.15
C GLN A 17 0.89 1.81 1.59
N THR A 18 0.70 3.07 1.95
CA THR A 18 0.20 3.45 3.28
C THR A 18 -1.22 2.92 3.48
N HIS A 19 -2.11 3.15 2.51
CA HIS A 19 -3.48 2.64 2.54
C HIS A 19 -3.54 1.10 2.54
N LEU A 20 -2.66 0.44 1.79
CA LEU A 20 -2.53 -1.01 1.78
C LEU A 20 -2.19 -1.56 3.18
N ILE A 21 -1.20 -0.99 3.85
CA ILE A 21 -0.80 -1.40 5.20
C ILE A 21 -1.98 -1.22 6.18
N ILE A 22 -2.68 -0.10 6.12
CA ILE A 22 -3.86 0.15 6.95
C ILE A 22 -4.96 -0.89 6.68
N ALA A 23 -5.20 -1.24 5.41
CA ALA A 23 -6.20 -2.23 5.03
C ALA A 23 -5.85 -3.64 5.55
N ILE A 24 -4.56 -4.02 5.47
CA ILE A 24 -4.07 -5.29 6.01
C ILE A 24 -4.23 -5.33 7.54
N GLN A 25 -3.86 -4.25 8.24
CA GLN A 25 -4.00 -4.16 9.70
C GLN A 25 -5.46 -4.26 10.15
N ARG A 26 -6.38 -3.59 9.45
CA ARG A 26 -7.82 -3.72 9.70
C ARG A 26 -8.29 -5.16 9.48
N SER A 27 -7.89 -5.78 8.37
CA SER A 27 -8.22 -7.17 8.07
C SER A 27 -7.68 -8.14 9.15
N GLN A 28 -6.47 -7.90 9.68
CA GLN A 28 -5.93 -8.69 10.80
C GLN A 28 -6.78 -8.53 12.07
N ALA A 29 -7.20 -7.31 12.39
CA ALA A 29 -8.07 -7.05 13.55
C ALA A 29 -9.43 -7.75 13.40
N ASP A 30 -10.04 -7.68 12.21
CA ASP A 30 -11.31 -8.33 11.89
C ASP A 30 -11.18 -9.86 11.93
N MET A 31 -10.07 -10.41 11.44
CA MET A 31 -9.82 -11.85 11.51
C MET A 31 -9.55 -12.36 12.92
N ASN A 32 -8.93 -11.54 13.78
CA ASN A 32 -8.71 -11.86 15.18
C ASN A 32 -10.02 -11.84 15.99
N SER A 33 -10.98 -11.00 15.62
CA SER A 33 -12.31 -10.97 16.25
C SER A 33 -13.24 -12.08 15.74
N THR A 34 -13.00 -12.60 14.54
CA THR A 34 -13.82 -13.64 13.91
C THR A 34 -13.28 -15.05 14.18
N ARG A 35 -14.02 -15.87 14.92
CA ARG A 35 -13.67 -17.29 15.17
C ARG A 35 -14.13 -18.19 14.02
N THR A 36 -13.34 -18.26 12.95
CA THR A 36 -13.53 -19.24 11.86
C THR A 36 -12.47 -20.32 11.89
N THR A 37 -12.78 -21.50 11.35
CA THR A 37 -11.84 -22.63 11.23
C THR A 37 -10.57 -22.27 10.44
N LEU A 38 -10.68 -21.31 9.51
CA LEU A 38 -9.58 -20.87 8.66
C LEU A 38 -8.84 -19.64 9.21
N SER A 39 -9.25 -19.09 10.36
CA SER A 39 -8.68 -17.83 10.86
C SER A 39 -7.16 -17.89 11.03
N GLY A 40 -6.60 -19.02 11.49
CA GLY A 40 -5.15 -19.17 11.63
C GLY A 40 -4.38 -19.15 10.30
N VAL A 41 -4.96 -19.71 9.22
CA VAL A 41 -4.34 -19.66 7.89
C VAL A 41 -4.42 -18.26 7.31
N LEU A 42 -5.59 -17.62 7.42
CA LEU A 42 -5.82 -16.26 6.93
C LEU A 42 -4.91 -15.25 7.64
N LEU A 43 -4.76 -15.36 8.96
CA LEU A 43 -3.84 -14.51 9.73
C LEU A 43 -2.39 -14.64 9.26
N ARG A 44 -1.91 -15.86 9.03
CA ARG A 44 -0.55 -16.08 8.49
C ARG A 44 -0.35 -15.47 7.10
N CYS A 45 -1.37 -15.54 6.23
CA CYS A 45 -1.33 -14.86 4.94
C CYS A 45 -1.28 -13.33 5.10
N LEU A 46 -2.08 -12.78 6.01
CA LEU A 46 -2.08 -11.35 6.31
C LEU A 46 -0.76 -10.89 6.94
N ASP A 47 -0.13 -11.70 7.79
CA ASP A 47 1.20 -11.43 8.36
C ASP A 47 2.26 -11.37 7.26
N TYR A 48 2.21 -12.31 6.30
CA TYR A 48 3.07 -12.28 5.13
C TYR A 48 2.84 -11.02 4.28
N PHE A 49 1.59 -10.63 4.04
CA PHE A 49 1.26 -9.40 3.32
C PHE A 49 1.77 -8.16 4.06
N ALA A 50 1.61 -8.11 5.39
CA ALA A 50 2.08 -7.01 6.22
C ALA A 50 3.60 -6.88 6.17
N LEU A 51 4.34 -7.99 6.24
CA LEU A 51 5.80 -7.99 6.14
C LEU A 51 6.26 -7.49 4.77
N THR A 52 5.73 -8.08 3.70
CA THR A 52 6.03 -7.70 2.32
C THR A 52 5.73 -6.22 2.08
N ALA A 53 4.56 -5.76 2.53
CA ALA A 53 4.16 -4.37 2.35
C ALA A 53 5.07 -3.39 3.10
N ARG A 54 5.57 -3.75 4.29
CA ARG A 54 6.52 -2.94 5.05
C ARG A 54 7.88 -2.85 4.37
N GLU A 55 8.36 -3.95 3.78
CA GLU A 55 9.62 -3.97 3.03
C GLU A 55 9.54 -3.04 1.81
N GLU A 56 8.48 -3.16 1.00
CA GLU A 56 8.22 -2.27 -0.12
C GLU A 56 8.10 -0.80 0.32
N MET A 57 7.42 -0.54 1.45
CA MET A 57 7.29 0.80 2.03
C MET A 57 8.67 1.38 2.38
N ASN A 58 9.57 0.57 2.94
CA ASN A 58 10.92 1.02 3.28
C ASN A 58 11.73 1.38 2.03
N VAL A 59 11.55 0.65 0.93
CA VAL A 59 12.15 0.99 -0.37
C VAL A 59 11.63 2.35 -0.85
N ILE A 60 10.31 2.53 -0.90
CA ILE A 60 9.69 3.80 -1.33
C ILE A 60 10.16 4.97 -0.46
N LYS A 61 10.21 4.80 0.87
CA LYS A 61 10.72 5.82 1.79
C LYS A 61 12.17 6.21 1.52
N ARG A 62 13.03 5.24 1.21
CA ARG A 62 14.44 5.53 0.85
C ARG A 62 14.53 6.31 -0.45
N ASP A 63 13.71 5.98 -1.44
CA ASP A 63 13.73 6.69 -2.72
C ASP A 63 13.15 8.11 -2.60
N LEU A 64 12.08 8.30 -1.82
CA LEU A 64 11.58 9.64 -1.45
C LEU A 64 12.67 10.47 -0.75
N TYR A 65 13.37 9.88 0.22
CA TYR A 65 14.46 10.55 0.94
C TYR A 65 15.60 10.96 0.01
N ARG A 66 16.02 10.07 -0.90
CA ARG A 66 17.06 10.36 -1.92
C ARG A 66 16.68 11.54 -2.81
N GLN A 67 15.40 11.65 -3.16
CA GLN A 67 14.86 12.74 -3.98
C GLN A 67 14.49 13.99 -3.16
N ARG A 68 14.74 13.99 -1.84
CA ARG A 68 14.36 15.07 -0.92
C ARG A 68 12.87 15.40 -0.96
N ILE A 69 12.03 14.38 -1.14
CA ILE A 69 10.58 14.51 -1.14
C ILE A 69 10.08 14.14 0.26
N ARG A 70 9.39 15.09 0.90
CA ARG A 70 8.70 14.88 2.18
C ARG A 70 7.21 15.06 1.96
N ILE A 71 6.46 13.98 2.13
CA ILE A 71 5.00 13.98 2.02
C ILE A 71 4.43 14.39 3.39
N GLU A 72 3.69 15.50 3.42
CA GLU A 72 2.89 15.92 4.57
C GLU A 72 1.48 15.33 4.48
N ASP A 73 0.80 15.26 5.63
CA ASP A 73 -0.47 14.54 5.78
C ASP A 73 -1.50 14.87 4.70
N ALA A 74 -2.33 13.87 4.39
CA ALA A 74 -3.44 14.02 3.45
C ALA A 74 -4.42 15.08 3.99
N VAL A 75 -4.60 16.18 3.26
CA VAL A 75 -5.75 17.04 3.48
C VAL A 75 -6.94 16.29 2.88
N ALA A 76 -7.68 15.57 3.73
CA ALA A 76 -8.90 14.91 3.31
C ALA A 76 -9.93 15.99 2.96
N ALA A 77 -10.11 16.26 1.67
CA ALA A 77 -11.24 17.02 1.18
C ALA A 77 -12.50 16.18 1.46
N ARG A 78 -13.16 16.47 2.59
CA ARG A 78 -14.24 15.66 3.21
C ARG A 78 -15.44 15.37 2.29
N THR A 79 -15.49 15.91 1.08
CA THR A 79 -16.66 15.91 0.20
C THR A 79 -16.41 15.41 -1.23
N SER A 80 -15.16 15.20 -1.69
CA SER A 80 -14.89 14.94 -3.13
C SER A 80 -14.24 13.60 -3.47
N GLY A 81 -13.97 12.71 -2.50
CA GLY A 81 -13.27 11.44 -2.79
C GLY A 81 -11.83 11.65 -3.29
N LEU A 82 -11.28 12.83 -3.06
CA LEU A 82 -9.94 13.23 -3.46
C LEU A 82 -9.05 13.28 -2.22
N PHE A 83 -7.86 12.73 -2.31
CA PHE A 83 -6.81 12.92 -1.31
C PHE A 83 -5.80 13.90 -1.88
N GLU A 84 -5.65 15.03 -1.19
CA GLU A 84 -4.65 16.03 -1.52
C GLU A 84 -3.41 15.80 -0.67
N TYR A 85 -2.27 15.53 -1.31
CA TYR A 85 -1.00 15.34 -0.63
C TYR A 85 -0.06 16.50 -0.96
N ARG A 86 0.44 17.15 0.09
CA ARG A 86 1.38 18.26 -0.04
C ARG A 86 2.81 17.77 0.16
N CYS A 87 3.72 18.28 -0.65
CA CYS A 87 5.15 18.07 -0.45
C CYS A 87 5.76 19.27 0.29
N ARG A 88 6.41 19.06 1.44
CA ARG A 88 6.93 20.15 2.28
C ARG A 88 7.95 21.05 1.57
N ASP A 89 8.80 20.43 0.78
CA ASP A 89 9.95 21.09 0.14
C ASP A 89 9.65 21.50 -1.32
N ARG A 90 8.37 21.44 -1.74
CA ARG A 90 7.93 21.80 -3.09
C ARG A 90 6.61 22.57 -3.09
N VAL A 91 6.42 23.42 -4.11
CA VAL A 91 5.19 24.19 -4.30
C VAL A 91 4.04 23.29 -4.81
N ASP A 92 4.39 22.14 -5.38
CA ASP A 92 3.44 21.26 -6.05
C ASP A 92 2.63 20.40 -5.07
N THR A 93 1.32 20.44 -5.28
CA THR A 93 0.36 19.52 -4.68
C THR A 93 0.17 18.32 -5.60
N VAL A 94 0.16 17.10 -5.05
CA VAL A 94 -0.26 15.91 -5.80
C VAL A 94 -1.67 15.54 -5.41
N GLU A 95 -2.58 15.63 -6.38
CA GLU A 95 -3.95 15.17 -6.26
C GLU A 95 -4.03 13.68 -6.62
N LEU A 96 -4.59 12.87 -5.71
CA LEU A 96 -4.83 11.46 -5.95
C LEU A 96 -6.30 11.15 -5.73
N ARG A 97 -6.94 10.52 -6.72
CA ARG A 97 -8.33 10.09 -6.59
C ARG A 97 -8.39 8.82 -5.74
N ARG A 98 -9.41 8.72 -4.88
CA ARG A 98 -9.65 7.52 -4.08
C ARG A 98 -9.72 6.25 -4.92
N ASP A 99 -10.36 6.32 -6.09
CA ASP A 99 -10.52 5.16 -6.97
C ASP A 99 -9.18 4.68 -7.55
N GLU A 100 -8.26 5.60 -7.83
CA GLU A 100 -6.91 5.27 -8.30
C GLU A 100 -6.11 4.58 -7.19
N ILE A 101 -6.19 5.11 -5.96
CA ILE A 101 -5.57 4.48 -4.79
C ILE A 101 -6.17 3.10 -4.55
N GLN A 102 -7.49 2.96 -4.65
CA GLN A 102 -8.17 1.68 -4.44
C GLN A 102 -7.80 0.65 -5.52
N ALA A 103 -7.70 1.07 -6.78
CA ALA A 103 -7.25 0.22 -7.87
C ALA A 103 -5.80 -0.26 -7.65
N GLU A 104 -4.90 0.64 -7.25
CA GLU A 104 -3.51 0.31 -6.95
C GLU A 104 -3.40 -0.65 -5.76
N VAL A 105 -4.11 -0.37 -4.65
CA VAL A 105 -4.17 -1.26 -3.48
C VAL A 105 -4.68 -2.66 -3.86
N SER A 106 -5.74 -2.72 -4.67
CA SER A 106 -6.31 -4.00 -5.14
C SER A 106 -5.33 -4.78 -6.01
N ALA A 107 -4.63 -4.09 -6.93
CA ALA A 107 -3.60 -4.71 -7.76
C ALA A 107 -2.46 -5.26 -6.91
N ARG A 108 -1.99 -4.52 -5.89
CA ARG A 108 -0.94 -4.97 -4.97
C ARG A 108 -1.36 -6.20 -4.15
N MET A 109 -2.58 -6.19 -3.59
CA MET A 109 -3.14 -7.33 -2.89
C MET A 109 -3.22 -8.57 -3.78
N ALA A 110 -3.68 -8.41 -5.03
CA ALA A 110 -3.74 -9.51 -5.99
C ALA A 110 -2.35 -10.12 -6.25
N ARG A 111 -1.30 -9.30 -6.36
CA ARG A 111 0.09 -9.80 -6.51
C ARG A 111 0.54 -10.60 -5.29
N TYR A 112 0.24 -10.13 -4.09
CA TYR A 112 0.59 -10.87 -2.88
C TYR A 112 -0.14 -12.20 -2.78
N MET A 113 -1.43 -12.22 -3.13
CA MET A 113 -2.22 -13.46 -3.20
C MET A 113 -1.66 -14.44 -4.22
N GLN A 114 -1.21 -13.96 -5.39
CA GLN A 114 -0.56 -14.81 -6.38
C GLN A 114 0.74 -15.42 -5.84
N ALA A 115 1.57 -14.63 -5.13
CA ALA A 115 2.79 -15.13 -4.51
C ALA A 115 2.51 -16.23 -3.46
N VAL A 116 1.48 -16.04 -2.62
CA VAL A 116 1.04 -17.05 -1.66
C VAL A 116 0.52 -18.30 -2.37
N SER A 117 -0.29 -18.16 -3.42
CA SER A 117 -0.80 -19.28 -4.21
C SER A 117 0.34 -20.09 -4.85
N ALA A 118 1.34 -19.40 -5.40
CA ALA A 118 2.52 -20.05 -5.97
C ALA A 118 3.29 -20.86 -4.92
N SER A 119 3.43 -20.35 -3.70
CA SER A 119 4.07 -21.07 -2.58
C SER A 119 3.33 -22.36 -2.20
N PHE A 120 1.99 -22.33 -2.20
CA PHE A 120 1.18 -23.53 -1.95
C PHE A 120 1.31 -24.56 -3.08
N ARG A 121 1.32 -24.13 -4.34
CA ARG A 121 1.49 -25.03 -5.50
C ARG A 121 2.90 -25.62 -5.58
N GLY A 122 3.92 -24.86 -5.20
CA GLY A 122 5.31 -25.33 -5.16
C GLY A 122 5.55 -26.45 -4.14
N LYS A 123 4.82 -26.43 -3.01
CA LYS A 123 4.88 -27.49 -1.98
C LYS A 123 4.15 -28.78 -2.35
N GLN A 124 3.32 -28.80 -3.40
CA GLN A 124 2.63 -30.01 -3.87
C GLN A 124 3.50 -30.91 -4.77
N ARG A 125 4.71 -30.47 -5.14
CA ARG A 125 5.62 -31.19 -6.06
C ARG A 125 6.85 -31.80 -5.38
N ALA A 126 6.89 -31.87 -4.06
CA ALA A 126 7.96 -32.49 -3.28
C ALA A 126 7.47 -33.77 -2.61
#